data_AF-A0A3M0ZD31-F1
#
_entry.id   AF-A0A3M0ZD31-F1
#
_cell.length_a   1.000
_cell.length_b   1.000
_cell.length_c   1.000
_cell.angle_alpha   90.00
_cell.angle_beta   90.00
_cell.angle_gamma   90.00
#
_symmetry.space_group_name_H-M   'P 1'
#
loop_
_entity.id
_entity.type
_entity.pdbx_description
1 polymer ?
#
loop_
_entity_poly.entity_id
_entity_poly.type
_entity_poly.pdbx_seq_one_letter_code
_entity_poly.pdbx_strand_id
1 'polypeptide(L)'
;MADPTDSTWDWKTGVLANLLITGVLGYMAVLHKWAPDFYYMSVQEDEYIEWSTYCAFAFAAAAWLLATWRGRGWGRRLPWFTAGLALFCLFVAGEEISWGQRLLAYRPPAYFLEHNFQQELNVHNVISTDLRKLSLRTIIGGYGIVLPLLAAIPPIGLLLRRLGIHVPTPWLIPSFAAALAAYVEYPWKYTGETVELMVGLCFLFASLHHLRKTNAVPAGFRRQPWVSVTIAWALVMALGATNAAAARVHRSEDPARIEAAKIELEALRRDFLWMASGRSKVFSLSHSLHKRVYTYEQEHGAHRLLRGEFADLVSRGLPEERAEFFLDPWNLPYWINIRSSQRIAFLYSFGPNRRRDSSYTEIRGDDVGVFIVGPQTD
;
A
#
# COMPACT_ATOMS: atom_id res chain seq x y z
N MET A 1 2.14 -42.00 -23.11
CA MET A 1 2.44 -41.18 -24.30
C MET A 1 2.04 -39.75 -23.99
N ALA A 2 3.01 -38.86 -23.83
CA ALA A 2 2.75 -37.42 -23.69
C ALA A 2 2.36 -36.86 -25.06
N ASP A 3 1.31 -36.04 -25.10
CA ASP A 3 0.83 -35.36 -26.30
C ASP A 3 1.90 -34.36 -26.81
N PRO A 4 2.34 -34.42 -28.08
CA PRO A 4 3.35 -33.52 -28.63
C PRO A 4 2.89 -32.07 -28.83
N THR A 5 1.64 -31.72 -28.48
CA THR A 5 1.11 -30.34 -28.56
C THR A 5 1.26 -29.54 -27.25
N ASP A 6 1.83 -30.14 -26.21
CA ASP A 6 2.13 -29.49 -24.92
C ASP A 6 3.42 -28.63 -25.03
N SER A 7 3.50 -27.73 -26.03
CA SER A 7 4.59 -26.75 -26.12
C SER A 7 4.37 -25.67 -25.05
N THR A 8 4.65 -26.05 -23.81
CA THR A 8 4.47 -25.32 -22.55
C THR A 8 5.40 -24.11 -22.37
N TRP A 9 5.93 -23.54 -23.46
CA TRP A 9 6.93 -22.46 -23.41
C TRP A 9 6.61 -21.36 -24.42
N ASP A 10 5.62 -20.51 -24.10
CA ASP A 10 5.48 -19.22 -24.78
C ASP A 10 6.48 -18.23 -24.15
N TRP A 11 7.74 -18.37 -24.56
CA TRP A 11 8.84 -17.56 -24.07
C TRP A 11 8.64 -16.07 -24.34
N LYS A 12 7.88 -15.70 -25.38
CA LYS A 12 7.57 -14.30 -25.69
C LYS A 12 6.72 -13.69 -24.58
N THR A 13 5.70 -14.43 -24.13
CA THR A 13 4.90 -14.05 -22.95
C THR A 13 5.76 -14.06 -21.70
N GLY A 14 6.60 -15.09 -21.56
CA GLY A 14 7.75 -15.19 -20.66
C GLY A 14 8.45 -13.86 -20.39
N VAL A 15 9.15 -13.42 -21.44
CA VAL A 15 9.96 -12.22 -21.47
C VAL A 15 9.11 -10.98 -21.24
N LEU A 16 7.97 -10.86 -21.93
CA LEU A 16 7.11 -9.69 -21.80
C LEU A 16 6.59 -9.48 -20.37
N ALA A 17 6.12 -10.54 -19.70
CA ALA A 17 5.66 -10.43 -18.32
C ALA A 17 6.77 -9.94 -17.39
N ASN A 18 7.98 -10.49 -17.53
CA ASN A 18 9.11 -10.04 -16.72
C ASN A 18 9.47 -8.59 -17.03
N LEU A 19 9.50 -8.18 -18.29
CA LEU A 19 9.77 -6.79 -18.68
C LEU A 19 8.73 -5.82 -18.11
N LEU A 20 7.45 -6.19 -18.12
CA LEU A 20 6.37 -5.35 -17.57
C LEU A 20 6.47 -5.24 -16.04
N ILE A 21 6.82 -6.34 -15.34
CA ILE A 21 6.98 -6.33 -13.88
C ILE A 21 8.23 -5.58 -13.46
N THR A 22 9.41 -5.94 -13.99
CA THR A 22 10.67 -5.28 -13.64
C THR A 22 10.77 -3.87 -14.21
N GLY A 23 10.01 -3.56 -15.26
CA GLY A 23 9.82 -2.22 -15.79
C GLY A 23 9.22 -1.26 -14.77
N VAL A 24 8.37 -1.73 -13.84
CA VAL A 24 7.87 -0.92 -12.72
C VAL A 24 9.03 -0.48 -11.82
N LEU A 25 9.91 -1.42 -11.47
CA LEU A 25 11.09 -1.12 -10.65
C LEU A 25 12.04 -0.15 -11.36
N GLY A 26 12.29 -0.37 -12.66
CA GLY A 26 13.10 0.52 -13.49
C GLY A 26 12.51 1.93 -13.60
N TYR A 27 11.19 2.04 -13.80
CA TYR A 27 10.47 3.30 -13.81
C TYR A 27 10.62 4.04 -12.47
N MET A 28 10.47 3.34 -11.35
CA MET A 28 10.65 3.94 -10.01
C MET A 28 12.08 4.39 -9.75
N ALA A 29 13.08 3.64 -10.20
CA ALA A 29 14.48 4.05 -10.11
C ALA A 29 14.75 5.34 -10.92
N VAL A 30 14.15 5.47 -12.10
CA VAL A 30 14.23 6.69 -12.92
C VAL A 30 13.57 7.87 -12.22
N LEU A 31 12.36 7.70 -11.68
CA LEU A 31 11.68 8.75 -10.93
C LEU A 31 12.48 9.18 -9.70
N HIS A 32 12.97 8.22 -8.90
CA HIS A 32 13.76 8.52 -7.71
C HIS A 32 15.00 9.36 -8.06
N LYS A 33 15.67 9.06 -9.17
CA LYS A 33 16.88 9.77 -9.60
C LYS A 33 16.61 11.16 -10.20
N TRP A 34 15.58 11.29 -11.03
CA TRP A 34 15.38 12.48 -11.87
C TRP A 34 14.17 13.33 -11.48
N ALA A 35 13.24 12.79 -10.71
CA ALA A 35 12.02 13.46 -10.26
C ALA A 35 11.65 12.99 -8.82
N PRO A 36 12.51 13.21 -7.81
CA PRO A 36 12.35 12.65 -6.47
C PRO A 36 11.06 13.08 -5.77
N ASP A 37 10.57 14.30 -6.03
CA ASP A 37 9.29 14.76 -5.49
C ASP A 37 8.13 13.96 -6.08
N PHE A 38 8.14 13.74 -7.40
CA PHE A 38 7.13 12.93 -8.07
C PHE A 38 7.23 11.46 -7.66
N TYR A 39 8.44 10.93 -7.47
CA TYR A 39 8.65 9.59 -6.90
C TYR A 39 7.99 9.49 -5.52
N TYR A 40 8.30 10.43 -4.62
CA TYR A 40 7.76 10.43 -3.26
C TYR A 40 6.23 10.52 -3.27
N MET A 41 5.66 11.39 -4.10
CA MET A 41 4.21 11.47 -4.31
C MET A 41 3.62 10.18 -4.88
N SER A 42 4.34 9.48 -5.77
CA SER A 42 3.83 8.25 -6.40
C SER A 42 3.64 7.09 -5.43
N VAL A 43 4.43 7.06 -4.37
CA VAL A 43 4.53 5.97 -3.39
C VAL A 43 3.91 6.35 -2.03
N GLN A 44 3.13 7.44 -1.97
CA GLN A 44 2.32 7.72 -0.78
C GLN A 44 1.04 6.88 -0.78
N GLU A 45 0.43 6.77 0.40
CA GLU A 45 -0.94 6.28 0.58
C GLU A 45 -1.89 7.01 -0.39
N ASP A 46 -2.83 6.26 -0.94
CA ASP A 46 -3.89 6.66 -1.86
C ASP A 46 -3.43 7.20 -3.24
N GLU A 47 -2.22 6.86 -3.64
CA GLU A 47 -1.67 7.25 -4.94
C GLU A 47 -1.69 6.11 -5.94
N TYR A 48 -1.32 6.40 -7.20
CA TYR A 48 -1.56 5.47 -8.29
C TYR A 48 -0.83 4.13 -8.13
N ILE A 49 0.25 4.04 -7.34
CA ILE A 49 0.93 2.77 -7.07
C ILE A 49 0.11 1.87 -6.17
N GLU A 50 -0.37 2.38 -5.04
CA GLU A 50 -1.26 1.65 -4.12
C GLU A 50 -2.55 1.24 -4.86
N TRP A 51 -3.17 2.15 -5.62
CA TRP A 51 -4.34 1.80 -6.44
C TRP A 51 -4.04 0.77 -7.53
N SER A 52 -2.83 0.77 -8.09
CA SER A 52 -2.39 -0.26 -9.04
C SER A 52 -2.17 -1.60 -8.34
N THR A 53 -1.60 -1.62 -7.14
CA THR A 53 -1.42 -2.81 -6.32
C THR A 53 -2.78 -3.44 -6.01
N TYR A 54 -3.73 -2.62 -5.54
CA TYR A 54 -5.13 -3.01 -5.37
C TYR A 54 -5.70 -3.66 -6.64
N CYS A 55 -5.59 -2.98 -7.80
CA CYS A 55 -6.12 -3.51 -9.06
C CYS A 55 -5.46 -4.83 -9.45
N ALA A 56 -4.14 -4.97 -9.25
CA ALA A 56 -3.40 -6.18 -9.58
C ALA A 56 -3.89 -7.37 -8.74
N PHE A 57 -4.02 -7.21 -7.42
CA PHE A 57 -4.52 -8.25 -6.53
C PHE A 57 -6.02 -8.53 -6.72
N ALA A 58 -6.85 -7.49 -6.95
CA ALA A 58 -8.27 -7.67 -7.23
C ALA A 58 -8.51 -8.48 -8.51
N PHE A 59 -7.75 -8.19 -9.58
CA PHE A 59 -7.80 -8.96 -10.82
C PHE A 59 -7.24 -10.37 -10.66
N ALA A 60 -6.16 -10.54 -9.90
CA ALA A 60 -5.65 -11.86 -9.56
C ALA A 60 -6.69 -12.69 -8.80
N ALA A 61 -7.36 -12.09 -7.81
CA ALA A 61 -8.43 -12.72 -7.06
C ALA A 61 -9.58 -13.16 -7.98
N ALA A 62 -10.07 -12.27 -8.85
CA ALA A 62 -11.12 -12.58 -9.82
C ALA A 62 -10.73 -13.73 -10.76
N ALA A 63 -9.50 -13.72 -11.28
CA ALA A 63 -8.99 -14.77 -12.15
C ALA A 63 -8.84 -16.13 -11.43
N TRP A 64 -8.33 -16.13 -10.19
CA TRP A 64 -8.26 -17.34 -9.35
C TRP A 64 -9.64 -17.87 -8.96
N LEU A 65 -10.60 -16.99 -8.65
CA LEU A 65 -11.98 -17.37 -8.37
C LEU A 65 -12.63 -18.02 -9.59
N LEU A 66 -12.46 -17.41 -10.77
CA LEU A 66 -12.98 -17.95 -12.01
C LEU A 66 -12.36 -19.31 -12.35
N ALA A 67 -11.04 -19.46 -12.17
CA ALA A 67 -10.35 -20.74 -12.35
C ALA A 67 -10.85 -21.81 -11.37
N THR A 68 -11.06 -21.44 -10.10
CA THR A 68 -11.60 -22.31 -9.05
C THR A 68 -13.02 -22.76 -9.40
N TRP A 69 -13.88 -21.84 -9.81
CA TRP A 69 -15.27 -22.14 -10.16
C TRP A 69 -15.38 -23.04 -11.39
N ARG A 70 -14.59 -22.76 -12.43
CA ARG A 70 -14.60 -23.53 -13.69
C ARG A 70 -13.83 -24.86 -13.58
N GLY A 71 -12.93 -24.99 -12.61
CA GLY A 71 -12.27 -26.25 -12.27
C GLY A 71 -13.16 -27.24 -11.50
N ARG A 72 -14.31 -26.80 -10.97
CA ARG A 72 -15.31 -27.68 -10.35
C ARG A 72 -16.08 -28.44 -11.43
N GLY A 73 -15.61 -29.62 -11.80
CA GLY A 73 -16.49 -30.62 -12.41
C GLY A 73 -17.52 -31.11 -11.39
N TRP A 74 -18.76 -31.40 -11.80
CA TRP A 74 -19.74 -32.07 -10.94
C TRP A 74 -19.10 -33.31 -10.28
N GLY A 75 -19.10 -33.37 -8.95
CA GLY A 75 -18.51 -34.48 -8.16
C GLY A 75 -17.00 -34.44 -7.91
N ARG A 76 -16.26 -33.40 -8.35
CA ARG A 76 -14.82 -33.27 -8.06
C ARG A 76 -14.57 -32.49 -6.76
N ARG A 77 -13.50 -32.86 -6.03
CA ARG A 77 -13.05 -32.14 -4.82
C ARG A 77 -12.77 -30.66 -5.15
N LEU A 78 -13.08 -29.77 -4.22
CA LEU A 78 -12.78 -28.33 -4.32
C LEU A 78 -11.28 -28.13 -4.61
N PRO A 79 -10.90 -27.38 -5.65
CA PRO A 79 -9.50 -26.97 -5.84
C PRO A 79 -9.11 -25.96 -4.76
N TRP A 80 -8.78 -26.49 -3.57
CA TRP A 80 -8.57 -25.72 -2.34
C TRP A 80 -7.44 -24.71 -2.46
N PHE A 81 -6.37 -25.04 -3.19
CA PHE A 81 -5.21 -24.15 -3.30
C PHE A 81 -5.54 -22.92 -4.16
N THR A 82 -6.23 -23.07 -5.29
CA THR A 82 -6.65 -21.91 -6.10
C THR A 82 -7.73 -21.09 -5.39
N ALA A 83 -8.60 -21.73 -4.60
CA ALA A 83 -9.52 -21.03 -3.71
C ALA A 83 -8.79 -20.24 -2.62
N GLY A 84 -7.72 -20.81 -2.06
CA GLY A 84 -6.84 -20.15 -1.10
C GLY A 84 -6.09 -18.97 -1.71
N LEU A 85 -5.55 -19.13 -2.92
CA LEU A 85 -4.91 -18.03 -3.67
C LEU A 85 -5.90 -16.90 -3.98
N ALA A 86 -7.14 -17.23 -4.37
CA ALA A 86 -8.21 -16.26 -4.55
C ALA A 86 -8.50 -15.48 -3.27
N LEU A 87 -8.68 -16.18 -2.15
CA LEU A 87 -8.95 -15.56 -0.85
C LEU A 87 -7.77 -14.69 -0.38
N PHE A 88 -6.54 -15.18 -0.56
CA PHE A 88 -5.32 -14.44 -0.27
C PHE A 88 -5.26 -13.13 -1.08
N CYS A 89 -5.45 -13.20 -2.40
CA CYS A 89 -5.42 -12.00 -3.24
C CYS A 89 -6.56 -11.03 -2.91
N LEU A 90 -7.75 -11.55 -2.58
CA LEU A 90 -8.89 -10.72 -2.16
C LEU A 90 -8.61 -10.03 -0.83
N PHE A 91 -8.02 -10.74 0.12
CA PHE A 91 -7.62 -10.19 1.42
C PHE A 91 -6.59 -9.07 1.25
N VAL A 92 -5.52 -9.30 0.48
CA VAL A 92 -4.51 -8.26 0.22
C VAL A 92 -5.12 -7.05 -0.48
N ALA A 93 -5.95 -7.23 -1.51
CA ALA A 93 -6.65 -6.12 -2.16
C ALA A 93 -7.58 -5.36 -1.21
N GLY A 94 -8.29 -6.06 -0.32
CA GLY A 94 -9.17 -5.43 0.67
C GLY A 94 -8.40 -4.63 1.73
N GLU A 95 -7.17 -5.02 2.01
CA GLU A 95 -6.31 -4.41 3.02
C GLU A 95 -5.44 -3.27 2.49
N GLU A 96 -5.20 -3.23 1.17
CA GLU A 96 -4.36 -2.22 0.50
C GLU A 96 -4.88 -0.78 0.67
N ILE A 97 -6.21 -0.59 0.70
CA ILE A 97 -6.84 0.72 0.86
C ILE A 97 -7.62 0.75 2.17
N SER A 98 -7.48 1.81 2.95
CA SER A 98 -8.28 2.04 4.17
C SER A 98 -9.71 2.50 3.86
N TRP A 99 -10.50 1.62 3.25
CA TRP A 99 -11.83 1.88 2.67
C TRP A 99 -12.78 2.66 3.59
N GLY A 100 -12.86 2.30 4.87
CA GLY A 100 -13.79 2.93 5.81
C GLY A 100 -13.46 4.41 6.05
N GLN A 101 -12.20 4.70 6.36
CA GLN A 101 -11.73 6.09 6.54
C GLN A 101 -11.82 6.85 5.22
N ARG A 102 -11.42 6.20 4.12
CA ARG A 102 -11.36 6.82 2.80
C ARG A 102 -12.74 7.18 2.29
N LEU A 103 -13.68 6.25 2.25
CA LEU A 103 -15.01 6.46 1.69
C LEU A 103 -15.96 7.17 2.66
N LEU A 104 -15.90 6.84 3.96
CA LEU A 104 -16.94 7.22 4.92
C LEU A 104 -16.47 8.17 6.03
N ALA A 105 -15.20 8.57 6.07
CA ALA A 105 -14.60 9.20 7.25
C ALA A 105 -14.88 8.38 8.52
N TYR A 106 -14.91 7.05 8.37
CA TYR A 106 -15.15 6.17 9.49
C TYR A 106 -13.97 6.26 10.45
N ARG A 107 -14.25 6.41 11.75
CA ARG A 107 -13.22 6.37 12.79
C ARG A 107 -12.93 4.90 13.14
N PRO A 108 -11.69 4.40 13.00
CA PRO A 108 -11.34 3.06 13.45
C PRO A 108 -11.60 2.89 14.97
N PRO A 109 -11.89 1.67 15.44
CA PRO A 109 -11.96 1.38 16.87
C PRO A 109 -10.63 1.69 17.59
N ALA A 110 -10.68 2.01 18.89
CA ALA A 110 -9.51 2.38 19.70
C ALA A 110 -8.34 1.39 19.56
N TYR A 111 -8.62 0.08 19.50
CA TYR A 111 -7.59 -0.94 19.27
C TYR A 111 -6.74 -0.66 18.02
N PHE A 112 -7.38 -0.31 16.90
CA PHE A 112 -6.67 0.03 15.68
C PHE A 112 -5.96 1.37 15.82
N LEU A 113 -6.59 2.39 16.40
CA LEU A 113 -5.94 3.69 16.60
C LEU A 113 -4.68 3.62 17.48
N GLU A 114 -4.63 2.67 18.42
CA GLU A 114 -3.50 2.46 19.33
C GLU A 114 -2.41 1.56 18.74
N HIS A 115 -2.80 0.44 18.11
CA HIS A 115 -1.87 -0.62 17.70
C HIS A 115 -1.52 -0.61 16.21
N ASN A 116 -2.31 0.07 15.38
CA ASN A 116 -2.04 0.19 13.96
C ASN A 116 -1.00 1.29 13.73
N PHE A 117 0.12 0.96 13.09
CA PHE A 117 1.17 1.94 12.77
C PHE A 117 0.66 3.14 11.95
N GLN A 118 -0.43 2.96 11.20
CA GLN A 118 -1.07 3.97 10.38
C GLN A 118 -2.30 4.64 11.00
N GLN A 119 -2.74 4.22 12.20
CA GLN A 119 -4.03 4.61 12.80
C GLN A 119 -5.20 4.34 11.83
N GLU A 120 -5.11 3.22 11.12
CA GLU A 120 -6.02 2.84 10.06
C GLU A 120 -6.80 1.55 10.35
N LEU A 121 -7.92 1.36 9.68
CA LEU A 121 -8.70 0.11 9.73
C LEU A 121 -8.18 -0.91 8.69
N ASN A 122 -6.92 -1.32 8.86
CA ASN A 122 -6.32 -2.43 8.12
C ASN A 122 -5.56 -3.34 9.10
N VAL A 123 -5.68 -4.65 8.92
CA VAL A 123 -5.06 -5.66 9.80
C VAL A 123 -3.55 -5.72 9.57
N HIS A 124 -3.06 -5.55 8.35
CA HIS A 124 -1.64 -5.72 8.04
C HIS A 124 -0.71 -4.69 8.71
N ASN A 125 -1.25 -3.55 9.17
CA ASN A 125 -0.49 -2.53 9.91
C ASN A 125 -0.57 -2.67 11.43
N VAL A 126 -1.44 -3.54 11.93
CA VAL A 126 -1.41 -3.99 13.33
C VAL A 126 -0.33 -5.07 13.52
N ILE A 127 -0.04 -5.83 12.47
CA ILE A 127 1.01 -6.86 12.49
C ILE A 127 2.38 -6.20 12.65
N SER A 128 3.22 -6.77 13.52
CA SER A 128 4.58 -6.27 13.75
C SER A 128 5.37 -6.20 12.45
N THR A 129 6.17 -5.14 12.32
CA THR A 129 6.99 -4.89 11.12
C THR A 129 7.87 -6.08 10.75
N ASP A 130 8.43 -6.79 11.73
CA ASP A 130 9.27 -7.97 11.49
C ASP A 130 8.46 -9.15 10.94
N LEU A 131 7.26 -9.39 11.47
CA LEU A 131 6.39 -10.45 10.97
C LEU A 131 5.86 -10.14 9.57
N ARG A 132 5.53 -8.88 9.27
CA ARG A 132 5.15 -8.44 7.92
C ARG A 132 6.31 -8.65 6.93
N LYS A 133 7.52 -8.24 7.31
CA LYS A 133 8.75 -8.47 6.52
C LYS A 133 9.03 -9.94 6.27
N LEU A 134 8.90 -10.77 7.29
CA LEU A 134 9.08 -12.21 7.17
C LEU A 134 8.02 -12.81 6.23
N SER A 135 6.76 -12.44 6.42
CA SER A 135 5.64 -12.93 5.61
C SER A 135 5.83 -12.61 4.12
N LEU A 136 6.17 -11.36 3.77
CA LEU A 136 6.46 -10.97 2.40
C LEU A 136 7.66 -11.72 1.83
N ARG A 137 8.77 -11.86 2.57
CA ARG A 137 9.93 -12.65 2.13
C ARG A 137 9.56 -14.12 1.89
N THR A 138 8.73 -14.72 2.74
CA THR A 138 8.27 -16.11 2.59
C THR A 138 7.33 -16.25 1.40
N ILE A 139 6.46 -15.28 1.12
CA ILE A 139 5.60 -15.30 -0.06
C ILE A 139 6.46 -15.17 -1.34
N ILE A 140 7.32 -14.17 -1.41
CA ILE A 140 8.14 -13.90 -2.61
C ILE A 140 9.14 -15.03 -2.84
N GLY A 141 9.95 -15.37 -1.83
CA GLY A 141 10.99 -16.39 -1.93
C GLY A 141 10.43 -17.81 -1.90
N GLY A 142 9.53 -18.11 -0.96
CA GLY A 142 8.98 -19.44 -0.78
C GLY A 142 8.04 -19.85 -1.91
N TYR A 143 6.96 -19.09 -2.14
CA TYR A 143 6.00 -19.40 -3.20
C TYR A 143 6.56 -19.05 -4.59
N GLY A 144 7.16 -17.87 -4.77
CA GLY A 144 7.59 -17.38 -6.08
C GLY A 144 8.87 -17.99 -6.66
N ILE A 145 9.78 -18.50 -5.82
CA ILE A 145 11.11 -19.00 -6.24
C ILE A 145 11.31 -20.45 -5.83
N VAL A 146 11.26 -20.75 -4.53
CA VAL A 146 11.59 -22.09 -4.00
C VAL A 146 10.59 -23.13 -4.48
N LEU A 147 9.29 -22.85 -4.39
CA LEU A 147 8.24 -23.79 -4.79
C LEU A 147 8.35 -24.23 -6.27
N PRO A 148 8.49 -23.33 -7.28
CA PRO A 148 8.67 -23.75 -8.67
C PRO A 148 9.99 -24.49 -8.93
N LEU A 149 11.08 -24.15 -8.24
CA LEU A 149 12.34 -24.88 -8.33
C LEU A 149 12.22 -26.31 -7.75
N LEU A 150 11.58 -26.45 -6.58
CA LEU A 150 11.31 -27.76 -5.98
C LEU A 150 10.36 -28.60 -6.84
N ALA A 151 9.37 -27.98 -7.48
CA ALA A 151 8.45 -28.66 -8.37
C ALA A 151 9.13 -29.23 -9.64
N ALA A 152 10.30 -28.70 -10.02
CA ALA A 152 11.10 -29.24 -11.12
C ALA A 152 11.73 -30.61 -10.77
N ILE A 153 11.84 -30.95 -9.48
CA ILE A 153 12.31 -32.26 -9.01
C ILE A 153 11.13 -33.27 -9.15
N PRO A 154 11.23 -34.31 -10.01
CA PRO A 154 10.09 -35.17 -10.36
C PRO A 154 9.29 -35.78 -9.20
N PRO A 155 9.90 -36.37 -8.15
CA PRO A 155 9.14 -36.90 -7.02
C PRO A 155 8.38 -35.81 -6.26
N ILE A 156 8.98 -34.62 -6.10
CA ILE A 156 8.34 -33.49 -5.42
C ILE A 156 7.21 -32.93 -6.28
N GLY A 157 7.44 -32.72 -7.58
CA GLY A 157 6.41 -32.28 -8.52
C GLY A 157 5.20 -33.22 -8.57
N LEU A 158 5.42 -34.54 -8.47
CA LEU A 158 4.34 -35.52 -8.36
C LEU A 158 3.56 -35.37 -7.05
N LEU A 159 4.25 -35.20 -5.92
CA LEU A 159 3.63 -34.97 -4.62
C LEU A 159 2.77 -33.70 -4.60
N LEU A 160 3.32 -32.57 -5.08
CA LEU A 160 2.60 -31.29 -5.14
C LEU A 160 1.32 -31.39 -5.98
N ARG A 161 1.38 -32.09 -7.13
CA ARG A 161 0.20 -32.36 -7.96
C ARG A 161 -0.84 -33.23 -7.24
N ARG A 162 -0.41 -34.26 -6.49
CA ARG A 162 -1.32 -35.11 -5.68
C ARG A 162 -1.99 -34.34 -4.56
N LEU A 163 -1.27 -33.40 -3.93
CA LEU A 163 -1.81 -32.50 -2.91
C LEU A 163 -2.70 -31.40 -3.50
N GLY A 164 -2.72 -31.22 -4.83
CA GLY A 164 -3.46 -30.16 -5.50
C GLY A 164 -2.86 -28.77 -5.30
N ILE A 165 -1.57 -28.69 -4.97
CA ILE A 165 -0.83 -27.43 -4.79
C ILE A 165 -0.58 -26.81 -6.17
N HIS A 166 -0.98 -25.56 -6.33
CA HIS A 166 -0.69 -24.79 -7.54
C HIS A 166 0.69 -24.15 -7.42
N VAL A 167 1.56 -24.47 -8.36
CA VAL A 167 2.93 -23.93 -8.42
C VAL A 167 2.91 -22.76 -9.41
N PRO A 168 3.44 -21.57 -9.04
CA PRO A 168 3.50 -20.46 -9.97
C PRO A 168 4.40 -20.82 -11.13
N THR A 169 4.14 -20.19 -12.26
CA THR A 169 4.78 -20.58 -13.51
C THR A 169 6.28 -20.20 -13.51
N PRO A 170 7.22 -21.10 -13.85
CA PRO A 170 8.66 -20.87 -13.63
C PRO A 170 9.27 -19.65 -14.34
N TRP A 171 8.64 -19.16 -15.41
CA TRP A 171 9.09 -17.94 -16.09
C TRP A 171 8.90 -16.68 -15.26
N LEU A 172 8.13 -16.70 -14.17
CA LEU A 172 8.03 -15.56 -13.25
C LEU A 172 9.13 -15.55 -12.18
N ILE A 173 9.98 -16.59 -12.08
CA ILE A 173 11.09 -16.64 -11.12
C ILE A 173 11.98 -15.39 -11.19
N PRO A 174 12.39 -14.87 -12.36
CA PRO A 174 13.20 -13.65 -12.42
C PRO A 174 12.51 -12.42 -11.83
N SER A 175 11.19 -12.27 -12.03
CA SER A 175 10.40 -11.18 -11.43
C SER A 175 10.29 -11.31 -9.92
N PHE A 176 10.03 -12.53 -9.40
CA PHE A 176 10.04 -12.78 -7.96
C PHE A 176 11.43 -12.57 -7.34
N ALA A 177 12.50 -12.97 -8.03
CA ALA A 177 13.87 -12.74 -7.59
C ALA A 177 14.21 -11.25 -7.55
N ALA A 178 13.82 -10.47 -8.57
CA ALA A 178 14.00 -9.03 -8.60
C ALA A 178 13.20 -8.33 -7.48
N ALA A 179 11.95 -8.75 -7.24
CA ALA A 179 11.13 -8.25 -6.14
C ALA A 179 11.78 -8.58 -4.77
N LEU A 180 12.30 -9.80 -4.60
CA LEU A 180 12.98 -10.20 -3.36
C LEU A 180 14.25 -9.40 -3.13
N ALA A 181 15.08 -9.23 -4.16
CA ALA A 181 16.30 -8.45 -4.10
C ALA A 181 16.00 -7.00 -3.73
N ALA A 182 15.05 -6.36 -4.42
CA ALA A 182 14.62 -5.00 -4.11
C ALA A 182 14.07 -4.88 -2.68
N TYR A 183 13.33 -5.88 -2.19
CA TYR A 183 12.81 -5.88 -0.83
C TYR A 183 13.87 -6.07 0.25
N VAL A 184 14.91 -6.87 -0.04
CA VAL A 184 16.02 -7.13 0.89
C VAL A 184 17.01 -5.98 0.92
N GLU A 185 17.40 -5.47 -0.25
CA GLU A 185 18.33 -4.35 -0.39
C GLU A 185 17.70 -3.04 0.04
N TYR A 186 16.39 -2.88 -0.19
CA TYR A 186 15.61 -1.68 0.13
C TYR A 186 16.32 -0.38 -0.33
N PRO A 187 16.64 -0.25 -1.63
CA PRO A 187 17.54 0.77 -2.15
C PRO A 187 17.06 2.21 -1.96
N TRP A 188 15.77 2.42 -1.74
CA TRP A 188 15.19 3.75 -1.50
C TRP A 188 14.04 3.69 -0.49
N LYS A 189 13.68 4.85 0.07
CA LYS A 189 12.54 4.95 0.98
C LYS A 189 11.27 4.57 0.21
N TYR A 190 10.41 3.73 0.81
CA TYR A 190 9.19 3.18 0.20
C TYR A 190 9.42 2.21 -0.99
N THR A 191 10.56 1.50 -1.05
CA THR A 191 10.68 0.38 -2.00
C THR A 191 9.58 -0.69 -1.80
N GLY A 192 9.04 -0.83 -0.58
CA GLY A 192 7.93 -1.75 -0.25
C GLY A 192 6.73 -1.62 -1.21
N GLU A 193 6.24 -0.40 -1.42
CA GLU A 193 5.09 -0.10 -2.31
C GLU A 193 5.32 -0.61 -3.73
N THR A 194 6.55 -0.44 -4.24
CA THR A 194 6.92 -0.90 -5.58
C THR A 194 6.96 -2.43 -5.64
N VAL A 195 7.49 -3.06 -4.60
CA VAL A 195 7.57 -4.52 -4.48
C VAL A 195 6.17 -5.13 -4.38
N GLU A 196 5.24 -4.51 -3.66
CA GLU A 196 3.86 -4.98 -3.52
C GLU A 196 3.13 -4.97 -4.87
N LEU A 197 3.27 -3.90 -5.67
CA LEU A 197 2.77 -3.87 -7.05
C LEU A 197 3.40 -4.97 -7.92
N MET A 198 4.73 -5.16 -7.83
CA MET A 198 5.41 -6.24 -8.57
C MET A 198 4.87 -7.62 -8.20
N VAL A 199 4.64 -7.87 -6.90
CA VAL A 199 4.09 -9.14 -6.40
C VAL A 199 2.65 -9.31 -6.87
N GLY A 200 1.81 -8.27 -6.79
CA GLY A 200 0.45 -8.28 -7.31
C GLY A 200 0.41 -8.66 -8.79
N LEU A 201 1.28 -8.07 -9.61
CA LEU A 201 1.44 -8.42 -11.03
C LEU A 201 1.91 -9.88 -11.23
N CYS A 202 2.82 -10.38 -10.40
CA CYS A 202 3.22 -11.79 -10.42
C CYS A 202 2.02 -12.73 -10.16
N PHE A 203 1.20 -12.44 -9.14
CA PHE A 203 -0.01 -13.22 -8.85
C PHE A 203 -1.04 -13.12 -9.98
N LEU A 204 -1.23 -11.93 -10.56
CA LEU A 204 -2.10 -11.72 -11.70
C LEU A 204 -1.63 -12.54 -12.90
N PHE A 205 -0.38 -12.45 -13.32
CA PHE A 205 0.11 -13.19 -14.48
C PHE A 205 0.14 -14.70 -14.26
N ALA A 206 0.43 -15.17 -13.03
CA ALA A 206 0.29 -16.57 -12.66
C ALA A 206 -1.16 -17.05 -12.80
N SER A 207 -2.13 -16.24 -12.33
CA SER A 207 -3.56 -16.55 -12.42
C SER A 207 -4.05 -16.61 -13.87
N LEU A 208 -3.63 -15.67 -14.72
CA LEU A 208 -3.96 -15.65 -16.15
C LEU A 208 -3.38 -16.87 -16.86
N HIS A 209 -2.12 -17.21 -16.57
CA HIS A 209 -1.49 -18.42 -17.12
C HIS A 209 -2.27 -19.68 -16.74
N HIS A 210 -2.69 -19.79 -15.47
CA HIS A 210 -3.49 -20.94 -15.02
C HIS A 210 -4.88 -20.97 -15.66
N LEU A 211 -5.59 -19.84 -15.65
CA LEU A 211 -6.94 -19.72 -16.18
C LEU A 211 -7.01 -20.15 -17.65
N ARG A 212 -5.97 -19.89 -18.45
CA ARG A 212 -5.88 -20.33 -19.86
C ARG A 212 -5.78 -21.83 -20.06
N LYS A 213 -5.23 -22.56 -19.07
CA LYS A 213 -5.20 -24.03 -19.07
C LYS A 213 -6.56 -24.62 -18.76
N THR A 214 -7.49 -23.81 -18.24
CA THR A 214 -8.88 -24.23 -18.04
C THR A 214 -9.71 -23.95 -19.29
N ASN A 215 -10.85 -24.63 -19.41
CA ASN A 215 -11.81 -24.34 -20.48
C ASN A 215 -12.56 -23.00 -20.30
N ALA A 216 -12.17 -22.17 -19.32
CA ALA A 216 -12.90 -20.96 -18.96
C ALA A 216 -12.72 -19.78 -19.94
N VAL A 217 -11.62 -19.77 -20.70
CA VAL A 217 -11.22 -18.63 -21.54
C VAL A 217 -11.69 -18.83 -22.99
N PRO A 218 -12.25 -17.81 -23.66
CA PRO A 218 -12.59 -17.88 -25.09
C PRO A 218 -11.38 -18.30 -25.96
N ALA A 219 -11.62 -19.03 -27.04
CA ALA A 219 -10.55 -19.59 -27.88
C ALA A 219 -9.56 -18.54 -28.41
N GLY A 220 -10.03 -17.31 -28.71
CA GLY A 220 -9.18 -16.19 -29.14
C GLY A 220 -8.14 -15.79 -28.11
N PHE A 221 -8.53 -15.69 -26.83
CA PHE A 221 -7.61 -15.40 -25.74
C PHE A 221 -6.63 -16.55 -25.52
N ARG A 222 -7.03 -17.81 -25.74
CA ARG A 222 -6.11 -18.97 -25.66
C ARG A 222 -5.01 -18.93 -26.73
N ARG A 223 -5.23 -18.27 -27.88
CA ARG A 223 -4.27 -18.23 -28.99
C ARG A 223 -3.14 -17.21 -28.81
N GLN A 224 -3.31 -16.16 -28.01
CA GLN A 224 -2.31 -15.10 -27.84
C GLN A 224 -2.10 -14.69 -26.36
N PRO A 225 -1.23 -15.40 -25.61
CA PRO A 225 -0.96 -15.13 -24.18
C PRO A 225 -0.37 -13.78 -23.86
N TRP A 226 0.53 -13.30 -24.69
CA TRP A 226 1.13 -11.99 -24.53
C TRP A 226 0.06 -10.87 -24.52
N VAL A 227 -1.00 -10.97 -25.35
CA VAL A 227 -2.11 -10.00 -25.37
C VAL A 227 -2.83 -9.92 -24.03
N SER A 228 -3.13 -11.06 -23.41
CA SER A 228 -3.80 -11.07 -22.09
C SER A 228 -2.95 -10.43 -21.00
N VAL A 229 -1.63 -10.63 -21.04
CA VAL A 229 -0.68 -10.02 -20.10
C VAL A 229 -0.60 -8.50 -20.34
N THR A 230 -0.47 -8.06 -21.60
CA THR A 230 -0.44 -6.63 -21.96
C THR A 230 -1.71 -5.91 -21.54
N ILE A 231 -2.89 -6.46 -21.86
CA ILE A 231 -4.18 -5.84 -21.53
C ILE A 231 -4.33 -5.79 -20.01
N ALA A 232 -4.04 -6.87 -19.29
CA ALA A 232 -4.16 -6.89 -17.85
C ALA A 232 -3.24 -5.86 -17.18
N TRP A 233 -1.98 -5.76 -17.62
CA TRP A 233 -1.06 -4.74 -17.14
C TRP A 233 -1.54 -3.33 -17.44
N ALA A 234 -1.98 -3.06 -18.68
CA ALA A 234 -2.47 -1.74 -19.08
C ALA A 234 -3.73 -1.35 -18.28
N LEU A 235 -4.64 -2.29 -18.03
CA LEU A 235 -5.80 -2.07 -17.18
C LEU A 235 -5.41 -1.80 -15.72
N VAL A 236 -4.45 -2.53 -15.16
CA VAL A 236 -3.94 -2.26 -13.80
C VAL A 236 -3.41 -0.84 -13.69
N MET A 237 -2.54 -0.43 -14.61
CA MET A 237 -1.94 0.91 -14.56
C MET A 237 -2.96 2.03 -14.86
N ALA A 238 -3.85 1.82 -15.83
CA ALA A 238 -4.87 2.80 -16.20
C ALA A 238 -5.91 2.96 -15.08
N LEU A 239 -6.38 1.86 -14.48
CA LEU A 239 -7.32 1.90 -13.35
C LEU A 239 -6.65 2.42 -12.09
N GLY A 240 -5.39 2.08 -11.85
CA GLY A 240 -4.59 2.66 -10.77
C GLY A 240 -4.55 4.19 -10.85
N ALA A 241 -4.17 4.71 -12.02
CA ALA A 241 -4.10 6.15 -12.25
C ALA A 241 -5.48 6.83 -12.23
N THR A 242 -6.50 6.22 -12.84
CA THR A 242 -7.85 6.82 -12.90
C THR A 242 -8.56 6.77 -11.56
N ASN A 243 -8.39 5.72 -10.75
CA ASN A 243 -8.94 5.66 -9.39
C ASN A 243 -8.23 6.65 -8.47
N ALA A 244 -6.90 6.76 -8.56
CA ALA A 244 -6.16 7.79 -7.84
C ALA A 244 -6.64 9.20 -8.23
N ALA A 245 -6.91 9.45 -9.52
CA ALA A 245 -7.46 10.73 -9.98
C ALA A 245 -8.91 10.96 -9.53
N ALA A 246 -9.77 9.95 -9.60
CA ALA A 246 -11.17 10.03 -9.18
C ALA A 246 -11.29 10.27 -7.67
N ALA A 247 -10.44 9.63 -6.88
CA ALA A 247 -10.32 9.85 -5.44
C ALA A 247 -9.98 11.30 -5.09
N ARG A 248 -9.35 12.07 -6.00
CA ARG A 248 -9.04 13.50 -5.80
C ARG A 248 -10.24 14.43 -6.02
N VAL A 249 -11.22 14.04 -6.83
CA VAL A 249 -12.31 14.94 -7.27
C VAL A 249 -13.53 14.89 -6.34
N HIS A 250 -13.65 13.87 -5.49
CA HIS A 250 -14.90 13.50 -4.84
C HIS A 250 -14.96 13.72 -3.33
N ARG A 251 -14.74 14.92 -2.78
CA ARG A 251 -15.08 15.19 -1.35
C ARG A 251 -15.57 16.61 -1.12
N SER A 252 -16.70 16.72 -0.41
CA SER A 252 -17.35 17.99 -0.07
C SER A 252 -16.51 18.77 0.94
N GLU A 253 -16.15 20.00 0.58
CA GLU A 253 -15.66 21.00 1.52
C GLU A 253 -16.77 21.33 2.52
N ASP A 254 -16.61 20.89 3.76
CA ASP A 254 -17.45 21.31 4.88
C ASP A 254 -16.72 22.45 5.61
N PRO A 255 -17.15 23.73 5.44
CA PRO A 255 -16.45 24.87 6.02
C PRO A 255 -16.33 24.78 7.55
N ALA A 256 -17.30 24.16 8.22
CA ALA A 256 -17.28 23.98 9.67
C ALA A 256 -16.15 23.05 10.10
N ARG A 257 -15.89 21.98 9.33
CA ARG A 257 -14.77 21.06 9.59
C ARG A 257 -13.42 21.71 9.31
N ILE A 258 -13.31 22.51 8.25
CA ILE A 258 -12.07 23.24 7.95
C ILE A 258 -11.74 24.21 9.09
N GLU A 259 -12.73 24.93 9.60
CA GLU A 259 -12.52 25.85 10.72
C GLU A 259 -12.17 25.12 12.02
N ALA A 260 -12.86 24.01 12.32
CA ALA A 260 -12.51 23.15 13.45
C ALA A 260 -11.06 22.65 13.33
N ALA A 261 -10.64 22.20 12.15
CA ALA A 261 -9.27 21.73 11.92
C ALA A 261 -8.23 22.83 12.16
N LYS A 262 -8.50 24.08 11.76
CA LYS A 262 -7.62 25.23 12.03
C LYS A 262 -7.48 25.52 13.52
N ILE A 263 -8.58 25.52 14.26
CA ILE A 263 -8.59 25.73 15.71
C ILE A 263 -7.78 24.64 16.43
N GLU A 264 -8.01 23.39 16.03
CA GLU A 264 -7.31 22.21 16.55
C GLU A 264 -5.80 22.27 16.27
N LEU A 265 -5.39 22.59 15.05
CA LEU A 265 -3.99 22.77 14.66
C LEU A 265 -3.31 23.90 15.41
N GLU A 266 -4.01 25.02 15.64
CA GLU A 266 -3.48 26.15 16.40
C GLU A 266 -3.26 25.79 17.88
N ALA A 267 -4.14 24.97 18.46
CA ALA A 267 -3.94 24.45 19.81
C ALA A 267 -2.71 23.52 19.87
N LEU A 268 -2.57 22.59 18.92
CA LEU A 268 -1.38 21.74 18.80
C LEU A 268 -0.11 22.59 18.64
N ARG A 269 -0.12 23.61 17.78
CA ARG A 269 1.02 24.52 17.60
C ARG A 269 1.45 25.14 18.93
N ARG A 270 0.50 25.65 19.71
CA ARG A 270 0.80 26.27 21.01
C ARG A 270 1.43 25.28 21.99
N ASP A 271 0.98 24.02 22.00
CA ASP A 271 1.60 22.97 22.81
C ASP A 271 3.02 22.63 22.33
N PHE A 272 3.26 22.58 21.02
CA PHE A 272 4.61 22.39 20.46
C PHE A 272 5.54 23.56 20.77
N LEU A 273 5.06 24.81 20.67
CA LEU A 273 5.83 26.00 21.06
C LEU A 273 6.13 26.02 22.56
N TRP A 274 5.17 25.59 23.40
CA TRP A 274 5.42 25.44 24.83
C TRP A 274 6.54 24.44 25.09
N MET A 275 6.50 23.26 24.44
CA MET A 275 7.56 22.25 24.55
C MET A 275 8.91 22.75 24.03
N ALA A 276 8.93 23.60 23.00
CA ALA A 276 10.14 24.23 22.48
C ALA A 276 10.74 25.25 23.45
N SER A 277 9.90 25.97 24.20
CA SER A 277 10.34 27.01 25.14
C SER A 277 10.79 26.46 26.51
N GLY A 278 10.37 25.25 26.85
CA GLY A 278 10.69 24.59 28.12
C GLY A 278 12.10 23.97 28.16
N ARG A 279 12.49 23.48 29.35
CA ARG A 279 13.69 22.63 29.53
C ARG A 279 13.49 21.19 29.01
N SER A 280 12.27 20.81 28.64
CA SER A 280 11.98 19.50 28.05
C SER A 280 12.51 19.49 26.63
N LYS A 281 13.64 18.84 26.37
CA LYS A 281 14.23 18.65 25.02
C LYS A 281 13.37 17.76 24.09
N VAL A 282 12.05 17.73 24.29
CA VAL A 282 11.10 16.85 23.60
C VAL A 282 10.90 17.31 22.16
N PHE A 283 10.68 18.62 21.94
CA PHE A 283 10.65 19.19 20.61
C PHE A 283 12.01 19.77 20.21
N SER A 284 12.52 19.36 19.05
CA SER A 284 13.82 19.78 18.54
C SER A 284 13.84 19.78 17.01
N LEU A 285 14.47 20.79 16.43
CA LEU A 285 14.74 20.87 14.98
C LEU A 285 16.05 20.17 14.57
N SER A 286 16.68 19.43 15.49
CA SER A 286 17.97 18.78 15.24
C SER A 286 17.91 17.68 14.18
N HIS A 287 16.77 17.00 14.06
CA HIS A 287 16.59 15.88 13.15
C HIS A 287 15.31 16.06 12.34
N SER A 288 15.37 15.68 11.06
CA SER A 288 14.20 15.67 10.20
C SER A 288 13.31 14.48 10.54
N LEU A 289 12.00 14.70 10.61
CA LEU A 289 11.02 13.63 10.80
C LEU A 289 9.70 13.98 10.12
N HIS A 290 8.91 12.96 9.82
CA HIS A 290 7.56 13.11 9.30
C HIS A 290 6.71 12.00 9.89
N LYS A 291 5.84 12.34 10.85
CA LYS A 291 5.10 11.36 11.67
C LYS A 291 3.70 11.86 12.01
N ARG A 292 2.82 10.93 12.37
CA ARG A 292 1.53 11.22 13.00
C ARG A 292 1.77 11.80 14.40
N VAL A 293 0.93 12.74 14.84
CA VAL A 293 1.07 13.41 16.14
C VAL A 293 0.95 12.41 17.29
N TYR A 294 0.04 11.44 17.20
CA TYR A 294 -0.07 10.35 18.17
C TYR A 294 1.22 9.55 18.29
N THR A 295 1.80 9.10 17.17
CA THR A 295 3.09 8.38 17.17
C THR A 295 4.22 9.24 17.75
N TYR A 296 4.22 10.55 17.46
CA TYR A 296 5.21 11.46 18.02
C TYR A 296 5.09 11.55 19.56
N GLU A 297 3.86 11.63 20.09
CA GLU A 297 3.61 11.63 21.52
C GLU A 297 4.15 10.37 22.19
N GLN A 298 3.83 9.20 21.65
CA GLN A 298 4.24 7.90 22.18
C GLN A 298 5.75 7.71 22.17
N GLU A 299 6.43 8.07 21.07
CA GLU A 299 7.88 7.85 20.93
C GLU A 299 8.74 8.89 21.67
N HIS A 300 8.27 10.13 21.78
CA HIS A 300 9.06 11.25 22.34
C HIS A 300 8.60 11.67 23.74
N GLY A 301 7.55 11.06 24.29
CA GLY A 301 7.00 11.42 25.59
C GLY A 301 6.42 12.83 25.60
N ALA A 302 5.77 13.25 24.51
CA ALA A 302 5.21 14.58 24.34
C ALA A 302 3.88 14.77 25.10
N HIS A 303 3.84 14.34 26.36
CA HIS A 303 2.64 14.28 27.21
C HIS A 303 1.94 15.64 27.41
N ARG A 304 2.61 16.75 27.08
CA ARG A 304 1.97 18.07 27.01
C ARG A 304 0.77 18.04 26.07
N LEU A 305 0.83 17.31 24.95
CA LEU A 305 -0.25 17.21 23.98
C LEU A 305 -1.54 16.61 24.58
N LEU A 306 -1.42 15.76 25.60
CA LEU A 306 -2.54 15.11 26.30
C LEU A 306 -3.12 15.96 27.44
N ARG A 307 -2.49 17.08 27.81
CA ARG A 307 -2.89 17.92 28.96
C ARG A 307 -2.83 19.42 28.67
N GLY A 308 -2.62 19.75 27.40
CA GLY A 308 -2.32 21.09 26.93
C GLY A 308 -3.54 21.75 26.29
N GLU A 309 -3.25 22.74 25.45
CA GLU A 309 -4.27 23.50 24.72
C GLU A 309 -5.13 22.61 23.83
N PHE A 310 -4.54 21.58 23.22
CA PHE A 310 -5.31 20.65 22.38
C PHE A 310 -6.28 19.80 23.21
N ALA A 311 -5.82 19.28 24.36
CA ALA A 311 -6.67 18.50 25.27
C ALA A 311 -7.83 19.35 25.84
N ASP A 312 -7.58 20.63 26.12
CA ASP A 312 -8.60 21.56 26.61
C ASP A 312 -9.74 21.80 25.60
N LEU A 313 -9.54 21.51 24.30
CA LEU A 313 -10.60 21.59 23.29
C LEU A 313 -11.75 20.62 23.55
N VAL A 314 -11.54 19.55 24.33
CA VAL A 314 -12.63 18.63 24.73
C VAL A 314 -13.70 19.37 25.52
N SER A 315 -13.32 20.30 26.40
CA SER A 315 -14.25 21.17 27.13
C SER A 315 -15.05 22.12 26.23
N ARG A 316 -14.59 22.31 24.98
CA ARG A 316 -15.17 23.19 23.97
C ARG A 316 -15.90 22.42 22.85
N GLY A 317 -16.14 21.12 23.04
CA GLY A 317 -16.93 20.29 22.14
C GLY A 317 -16.13 19.42 21.16
N LEU A 318 -14.80 19.35 21.26
CA LEU A 318 -14.02 18.32 20.56
C LEU A 318 -14.37 16.95 21.15
N PRO A 319 -14.77 15.95 20.33
CA PRO A 319 -15.01 14.60 20.85
C PRO A 319 -13.77 14.01 21.51
N GLU A 320 -13.93 13.51 22.73
CA GLU A 320 -12.82 12.93 23.53
C GLU A 320 -12.07 11.85 22.75
N GLU A 321 -12.82 10.99 22.04
CA GLU A 321 -12.25 9.90 21.26
C GLU A 321 -11.43 10.36 20.03
N ARG A 322 -11.61 11.60 19.57
CA ARG A 322 -10.74 12.22 18.55
C ARG A 322 -9.53 12.87 19.19
N ALA A 323 -9.72 13.51 20.35
CA ALA A 323 -8.65 14.15 21.08
C ALA A 323 -7.58 13.14 21.55
N GLU A 324 -8.01 11.98 22.06
CA GLU A 324 -7.13 10.91 22.56
C GLU A 324 -6.12 10.42 21.50
N PHE A 325 -6.56 10.33 20.25
CA PHE A 325 -5.75 9.80 19.14
C PHE A 325 -5.29 10.86 18.14
N PHE A 326 -5.46 12.15 18.47
CA PHE A 326 -5.10 13.30 17.62
C PHE A 326 -5.69 13.20 16.21
N LEU A 327 -6.99 12.94 16.12
CA LEU A 327 -7.73 12.81 14.87
C LEU A 327 -8.40 14.12 14.45
N ASP A 328 -8.20 14.47 13.19
CA ASP A 328 -8.83 15.61 12.53
C ASP A 328 -10.36 15.44 12.35
N PRO A 329 -11.07 16.48 11.87
CA PRO A 329 -12.52 16.42 11.65
C PRO A 329 -13.02 15.40 10.62
N TRP A 330 -12.11 14.73 9.90
CA TRP A 330 -12.38 13.65 8.97
C TRP A 330 -11.92 12.28 9.49
N ASN A 331 -11.58 12.20 10.79
CA ASN A 331 -11.11 11.01 11.49
C ASN A 331 -9.79 10.45 10.94
N LEU A 332 -8.93 11.35 10.46
CA LEU A 332 -7.56 11.04 10.05
C LEU A 332 -6.56 11.62 11.02
N PRO A 333 -5.39 11.01 11.18
CA PRO A 333 -4.41 11.49 12.13
C PRO A 333 -3.83 12.83 11.69
N TYR A 334 -3.67 13.75 12.64
CA TYR A 334 -2.83 14.93 12.45
C TYR A 334 -1.37 14.51 12.25
N TRP A 335 -0.63 15.29 11.46
CA TRP A 335 0.77 15.05 11.15
C TRP A 335 1.67 16.19 11.62
N ILE A 336 2.89 15.83 11.99
CA ILE A 336 4.01 16.74 12.20
C ILE A 336 5.12 16.44 11.18
N ASN A 337 5.61 17.49 10.53
CA ASN A 337 6.78 17.43 9.66
C ASN A 337 7.84 18.40 10.16
N ILE A 338 9.05 17.90 10.34
CA ILE A 338 10.25 18.66 10.72
C ILE A 338 11.31 18.42 9.65
N ARG A 339 11.85 19.51 9.13
CA ARG A 339 12.99 19.53 8.21
C ARG A 339 14.13 20.28 8.84
N SER A 340 15.07 19.54 9.41
CA SER A 340 16.22 20.10 10.13
C SER A 340 17.12 20.95 9.22
N SER A 341 17.38 20.49 7.99
CA SER A 341 18.22 21.20 7.01
C SER A 341 17.68 22.58 6.63
N GLN A 342 16.37 22.71 6.49
CA GLN A 342 15.69 23.98 6.18
C GLN A 342 15.22 24.72 7.43
N ARG A 343 15.37 24.13 8.62
CA ARG A 343 14.82 24.59 9.89
C ARG A 343 13.31 24.88 9.85
N ILE A 344 12.56 24.08 9.10
CA ILE A 344 11.10 24.21 8.97
C ILE A 344 10.42 23.16 9.85
N ALA A 345 9.34 23.55 10.51
CA ALA A 345 8.45 22.61 11.17
C ALA A 345 6.99 23.06 11.04
N PHE A 346 6.09 22.15 10.66
CA PHE A 346 4.67 22.43 10.56
C PHE A 346 3.83 21.22 10.95
N LEU A 347 2.60 21.53 11.36
CA LEU A 347 1.54 20.57 11.65
C LEU A 347 0.49 20.66 10.56
N TYR A 348 -0.12 19.55 10.19
CA TYR A 348 -1.17 19.57 9.18
C TYR A 348 -2.13 18.39 9.28
N SER A 349 -3.31 18.56 8.68
CA SER A 349 -4.31 17.55 8.35
C SER A 349 -4.42 17.48 6.84
N PHE A 350 -4.76 16.29 6.33
CA PHE A 350 -5.03 16.05 4.90
C PHE A 350 -6.32 16.69 4.39
N GLY A 351 -7.03 17.42 5.24
CA GLY A 351 -8.16 18.23 4.82
C GLY A 351 -9.35 17.43 4.25
N PRO A 352 -10.26 18.12 3.56
CA PRO A 352 -11.48 17.54 3.00
C PRO A 352 -11.25 16.40 2.02
N ASN A 353 -10.23 16.50 1.16
CA ASN A 353 -9.91 15.46 0.19
C ASN A 353 -9.23 14.24 0.84
N ARG A 354 -8.77 14.36 2.09
CA ARG A 354 -8.13 13.32 2.91
C ARG A 354 -6.86 12.75 2.29
N ARG A 355 -6.24 13.46 1.35
CA ARG A 355 -5.01 13.07 0.68
C ARG A 355 -3.89 13.95 1.18
N ARG A 356 -2.67 13.41 1.20
CA ARG A 356 -1.49 14.22 1.43
C ARG A 356 -1.19 15.07 0.19
N ASP A 357 -1.50 16.35 0.25
CA ASP A 357 -1.07 17.29 -0.78
C ASP A 357 0.22 18.03 -0.39
N SER A 358 0.49 18.20 0.90
CA SER A 358 1.68 18.87 1.43
C SER A 358 2.97 18.15 1.06
N SER A 359 3.97 18.95 0.68
CA SER A 359 5.33 18.46 0.42
C SER A 359 6.13 18.38 1.72
N TYR A 360 7.44 18.15 1.61
CA TYR A 360 8.31 18.19 2.77
C TYR A 360 8.50 19.58 3.38
N THR A 361 8.25 20.65 2.63
CA THR A 361 8.55 22.03 3.04
C THR A 361 7.34 22.97 2.95
N GLU A 362 6.27 22.56 2.28
CA GLU A 362 5.12 23.40 1.97
C GLU A 362 3.81 22.70 2.27
N ILE A 363 2.86 23.45 2.82
CA ILE A 363 1.45 23.05 2.91
C ILE A 363 0.81 23.38 1.56
N ARG A 364 0.16 22.41 0.92
CA ARG A 364 -0.36 22.52 -0.45
C ARG A 364 -1.77 21.92 -0.55
N GLY A 365 -2.44 22.19 -1.67
CA GLY A 365 -3.77 21.62 -1.95
C GLY A 365 -4.81 22.16 -0.98
N ASP A 366 -5.65 21.28 -0.45
CA ASP A 366 -6.64 21.58 0.59
C ASP A 366 -6.20 21.10 1.99
N ASP A 367 -4.94 20.66 2.14
CA ASP A 367 -4.36 20.37 3.45
C ASP A 367 -4.50 21.60 4.35
N VAL A 368 -5.03 21.39 5.55
CA VAL A 368 -5.13 22.42 6.57
C VAL A 368 -3.89 22.30 7.44
N GLY A 369 -3.07 23.35 7.51
CA GLY A 369 -1.82 23.29 8.25
C GLY A 369 -1.42 24.61 8.91
N VAL A 370 -0.48 24.50 9.84
CA VAL A 370 0.10 25.63 10.57
C VAL A 370 1.60 25.42 10.80
N PHE A 371 2.39 26.45 10.53
CA PHE A 371 3.83 26.42 10.83
C PHE A 371 4.07 26.62 12.33
N ILE A 372 4.90 25.75 12.90
CA ILE A 372 5.56 25.95 14.20
C ILE A 372 6.80 26.83 13.98
N VAL A 373 7.58 26.50 12.94
CA VAL A 373 8.72 27.29 12.46
C VAL A 373 8.60 27.41 10.95
N GLY A 374 8.37 28.64 10.49
CA GLY A 374 8.13 28.93 9.07
C GLY A 374 9.39 28.84 8.21
N PRO A 375 9.24 28.88 6.88
CA PRO A 375 10.36 29.06 5.96
C PRO A 375 11.09 30.37 6.31
N GLN A 376 12.41 30.37 6.27
CA GLN A 376 13.14 31.64 6.29
C GLN A 376 12.86 32.34 4.97
N THR A 377 12.15 33.47 5.04
CA THR A 377 12.04 34.39 3.93
C THR A 377 13.36 35.14 3.85
N ASP A 378 14.10 34.93 2.77
CA ASP A 378 15.30 35.73 2.45
C ASP A 378 14.97 37.22 2.33
#